data_AF-A0A0X3TWH1-F1
#
_entry.id   AF-A0A0X3TWH1-F1
#
_cell.length_a   1.000
_cell.length_b   1.000
_cell.length_c   1.000
_cell.angle_alpha   90.00
_cell.angle_beta   90.00
_cell.angle_gamma   90.00
#
_symmetry.space_group_name_H-M   'P 1'
#
loop_
_entity.id
_entity.type
_entity.pdbx_description
1 polymer ?
#
loop_
_entity_poly.entity_id
_entity_poly.type
_entity_poly.pdbx_seq_one_letter_code
_entity_poly.pdbx_strand_id
1 'polypeptide(L)'
;MTEKNFTPTPDQVSSYREALGCFGTGVTVITTDTGNGPRAITVNSFSSVSLDPPLVLWCLAKDSHRFNSFNACQHYSIHVMAEDQQEQALQFARDGLDFSHMDWALDHKKRPQLAECLARFDCKLHAKHEAGDHLIIIGEVERVMYRKGKGLIFKRGQFGGFADQI
;
A
#
# COMPACT_ATOMS: atom_id res chain seq x y z
N MET A 1 -5.62 25.93 -19.20
CA MET A 1 -6.01 24.50 -19.08
C MET A 1 -7.53 24.45 -19.00
N THR A 2 -8.18 23.58 -19.75
CA THR A 2 -9.64 23.50 -19.80
C THR A 2 -10.14 22.55 -18.72
N GLU A 3 -11.08 23.01 -17.90
CA GLU A 3 -11.77 22.19 -16.91
C GLU A 3 -12.64 21.13 -17.63
N LYS A 4 -12.58 19.88 -17.19
CA LYS A 4 -13.37 18.77 -17.74
C LYS A 4 -14.37 18.29 -16.70
N ASN A 5 -15.65 18.36 -17.03
CA ASN A 5 -16.76 17.88 -16.19
C ASN A 5 -17.44 16.68 -16.87
N PHE A 6 -17.64 15.57 -16.16
CA PHE A 6 -18.28 14.36 -16.67
C PHE A 6 -18.83 13.50 -15.53
N THR A 7 -19.78 12.61 -15.85
CA THR A 7 -20.29 11.57 -14.94
C THR A 7 -19.47 10.29 -15.14
N PRO A 8 -19.00 9.59 -14.10
CA PRO A 8 -18.17 8.38 -14.24
C PRO A 8 -19.01 7.16 -14.67
N THR A 9 -19.25 7.05 -15.97
CA THR A 9 -19.85 5.89 -16.63
C THR A 9 -18.78 4.92 -17.18
N PRO A 10 -19.12 3.68 -17.57
CA PRO A 10 -18.15 2.72 -18.07
C PRO A 10 -17.30 3.18 -19.28
N ASP A 11 -17.85 4.06 -20.14
CA ASP A 11 -17.13 4.68 -21.25
C ASP A 11 -16.15 5.79 -20.81
N GLN A 12 -16.30 6.31 -19.58
CA GLN A 12 -15.44 7.36 -19.00
C GLN A 12 -14.39 6.82 -18.03
N VAL A 13 -14.17 5.51 -17.93
CA VAL A 13 -13.23 4.89 -16.97
C VAL A 13 -11.82 5.48 -17.05
N SER A 14 -11.31 5.74 -18.26
CA SER A 14 -9.99 6.36 -18.43
C SER A 14 -9.92 7.76 -17.82
N SER A 15 -10.93 8.60 -18.09
CA SER A 15 -11.01 9.95 -17.53
C SER A 15 -11.23 9.95 -16.02
N TYR A 16 -11.98 8.98 -15.50
CA TYR A 16 -12.16 8.81 -14.07
C TYR A 16 -10.84 8.42 -13.37
N ARG A 17 -10.08 7.47 -13.93
CA ARG A 17 -8.75 7.09 -13.43
C ARG A 17 -7.76 8.27 -13.48
N GLU A 18 -7.81 9.07 -14.54
CA GLU A 18 -6.98 10.28 -14.65
C GLU A 18 -7.33 11.32 -13.57
N ALA A 19 -8.62 11.54 -13.31
CA ALA A 19 -9.09 12.42 -12.24
C ALA A 19 -8.64 11.93 -10.86
N LEU A 20 -8.79 10.62 -10.56
CA LEU A 20 -8.30 10.02 -9.31
C LEU A 20 -6.78 10.20 -9.14
N GLY A 21 -6.01 10.06 -10.24
CA GLY A 21 -4.56 10.26 -10.24
C GLY A 21 -4.11 11.69 -9.97
N CYS A 22 -5.02 12.67 -9.93
CA CYS A 22 -4.67 14.04 -9.50
C CYS A 22 -4.31 14.12 -8.01
N PHE A 23 -4.86 13.22 -7.18
CA PHE A 23 -4.47 13.08 -5.79
C PHE A 23 -3.14 12.31 -5.71
N GLY A 24 -2.05 13.03 -5.39
CA GLY A 24 -0.74 12.42 -5.21
C GLY A 24 -0.67 11.69 -3.88
N THR A 25 -0.15 10.47 -3.89
CA THR A 25 -0.05 9.63 -2.70
C THR A 25 1.39 9.15 -2.49
N GLY A 26 1.70 8.79 -1.24
CA GLY A 26 2.85 7.93 -0.99
C GLY A 26 2.61 6.52 -1.54
N VAL A 27 3.68 5.78 -1.74
CA VAL A 27 3.63 4.37 -2.14
C VAL A 27 3.89 3.49 -0.93
N THR A 28 3.07 2.45 -0.77
CA THR A 28 3.25 1.47 0.29
C THR A 28 3.36 0.05 -0.25
N VAL A 29 4.10 -0.81 0.44
CA VAL A 29 4.09 -2.26 0.21
C VAL A 29 3.55 -2.94 1.45
N ILE A 30 2.51 -3.75 1.26
CA ILE A 30 1.86 -4.49 2.33
C ILE A 30 2.30 -5.94 2.24
N THR A 31 2.72 -6.52 3.36
CA THR A 31 3.20 -7.89 3.43
C THR A 31 2.43 -8.72 4.44
N THR A 32 2.29 -10.00 4.16
CA THR A 32 1.78 -11.01 5.09
C THR A 32 2.50 -12.32 4.83
N ASP A 33 2.58 -13.19 5.82
CA ASP A 33 2.94 -14.60 5.60
C ASP A 33 1.66 -15.43 5.47
N THR A 34 1.70 -16.46 4.62
CA THR A 34 0.54 -17.34 4.35
C THR A 34 0.76 -18.78 4.85
N GLY A 35 1.82 -19.04 5.62
CA GLY A 35 2.31 -20.39 5.92
C GLY A 35 3.03 -21.05 4.75
N ASN A 36 2.64 -20.74 3.52
CA ASN A 36 3.31 -21.14 2.27
C ASN A 36 4.32 -20.07 1.80
N GLY A 37 4.84 -19.27 2.74
CA GLY A 37 5.78 -18.20 2.50
C GLY A 37 5.16 -16.80 2.41
N PRO A 38 6.02 -15.78 2.25
CA PRO A 38 5.65 -14.38 2.30
C PRO A 38 4.88 -13.97 1.03
N ARG A 39 4.04 -12.95 1.19
CA ARG A 39 3.27 -12.31 0.12
C ARG A 39 3.39 -10.81 0.27
N ALA A 40 3.51 -10.11 -0.85
CA ALA A 40 3.54 -8.66 -0.92
C ALA A 40 2.50 -8.13 -1.92
N ILE A 41 2.03 -6.90 -1.67
CA ILE A 41 1.22 -6.11 -2.59
C ILE A 41 1.60 -4.64 -2.46
N THR A 42 1.92 -4.00 -3.59
CA THR A 42 2.11 -2.56 -3.64
C THR A 42 0.75 -1.86 -3.75
N VAL A 43 0.49 -0.91 -2.86
CA VAL A 43 -0.75 -0.12 -2.85
C VAL A 43 -0.44 1.34 -2.57
N ASN A 44 -1.29 2.21 -3.09
CA ASN A 44 -1.23 3.65 -2.85
C ASN A 44 -2.57 4.19 -2.30
N SER A 45 -3.44 3.29 -1.83
CA SER A 45 -4.75 3.55 -1.21
C SER A 45 -4.70 3.65 0.32
N PHE A 46 -3.49 3.69 0.89
CA PHE A 46 -3.27 3.78 2.32
C PHE A 46 -3.78 5.12 2.91
N SER A 47 -4.36 5.07 4.10
CA SER A 47 -4.63 6.26 4.91
C SER A 47 -4.51 5.98 6.40
N SER A 48 -4.05 6.98 7.15
CA SER A 48 -4.26 7.03 8.61
C SER A 48 -5.75 7.28 8.91
N VAL A 49 -6.26 6.71 10.01
CA VAL A 49 -7.69 6.76 10.37
C VAL A 49 -7.90 7.29 11.78
N SER A 50 -7.24 6.69 12.77
CA SER A 50 -7.45 7.00 14.19
C SER A 50 -6.14 6.97 14.95
N LEU A 51 -6.02 7.80 15.98
CA LEU A 51 -4.89 7.79 16.91
C LEU A 51 -5.15 6.90 18.13
N ASP A 52 -6.40 6.84 18.63
CA ASP A 52 -6.80 6.01 19.77
C ASP A 52 -8.20 5.39 19.54
N PRO A 53 -8.31 4.06 19.29
CA PRO A 53 -7.19 3.15 19.07
C PRO A 53 -6.42 3.52 17.78
N PRO A 54 -5.14 3.12 17.63
CA PRO A 54 -4.33 3.48 16.49
C PRO A 54 -4.74 2.67 15.25
N LEU A 55 -5.50 3.29 14.34
CA LEU A 55 -6.06 2.64 13.16
C LEU A 55 -5.53 3.24 11.85
N VAL A 56 -5.30 2.36 10.90
CA VAL A 56 -4.96 2.68 9.50
C VAL A 56 -5.84 1.86 8.56
N LEU A 57 -5.99 2.30 7.31
CA LEU A 57 -6.69 1.54 6.28
C LEU A 57 -5.91 1.44 4.98
N TRP A 58 -6.32 0.49 4.15
CA TRP A 58 -5.93 0.36 2.74
C TRP A 58 -7.01 -0.44 1.99
N CYS A 59 -7.00 -0.38 0.66
CA CYS A 59 -7.99 -1.06 -0.18
C CYS A 59 -7.36 -2.21 -0.97
N LEU A 60 -7.96 -3.41 -0.87
CA LEU A 60 -7.57 -4.62 -1.59
C LEU A 60 -8.51 -4.84 -2.79
N ALA A 61 -7.97 -4.83 -4.01
CA ALA A 61 -8.74 -5.14 -5.21
C ALA A 61 -9.22 -6.60 -5.22
N LYS A 62 -10.50 -6.83 -5.51
CA LYS A 62 -11.11 -8.18 -5.51
C LYS A 62 -10.62 -9.08 -6.63
N ASP A 63 -10.21 -8.48 -7.75
CA ASP A 63 -9.65 -9.18 -8.91
C ASP A 63 -8.14 -9.45 -8.79
N SER A 64 -7.50 -9.01 -7.69
CA SER A 64 -6.09 -9.24 -7.47
C SER A 64 -5.78 -10.74 -7.33
N HIS A 65 -4.73 -11.21 -8.02
CA HIS A 65 -4.16 -12.55 -7.78
C HIS A 65 -3.74 -12.78 -6.32
N ARG A 66 -3.54 -11.69 -5.56
CA ARG A 66 -3.15 -11.70 -4.15
C ARG A 66 -4.34 -11.63 -3.20
N PHE A 67 -5.58 -11.52 -3.71
CA PHE A 67 -6.79 -11.31 -2.92
C PHE A 67 -6.92 -12.32 -1.79
N ASN A 68 -6.85 -13.62 -2.08
CA ASN A 68 -7.01 -14.67 -1.08
C ASN A 68 -5.96 -14.59 0.04
N SER A 69 -4.72 -14.18 -0.29
CA SER A 69 -3.65 -14.08 0.71
C SER A 69 -3.95 -12.99 1.75
N PHE A 70 -4.37 -11.81 1.30
CA PHE A 70 -4.66 -10.69 2.18
C PHE A 70 -6.08 -10.72 2.77
N ASN A 71 -7.04 -11.31 2.06
CA ASN A 71 -8.39 -11.51 2.59
C ASN A 71 -8.42 -12.56 3.70
N ALA A 72 -7.51 -13.53 3.73
CA ALA A 72 -7.40 -14.48 4.84
C ALA A 72 -6.50 -13.98 5.99
N CYS A 73 -5.62 -13.00 5.75
CA CYS A 73 -4.61 -12.60 6.74
C CYS A 73 -5.23 -11.96 8.00
N GLN A 74 -4.63 -12.26 9.15
CA GLN A 74 -4.94 -11.64 10.45
C GLN A 74 -3.85 -10.66 10.90
N HIS A 75 -2.63 -10.83 10.40
CA HIS A 75 -1.48 -10.00 10.71
C HIS A 75 -0.75 -9.65 9.43
N TYR A 76 -0.39 -8.38 9.27
CA TYR A 76 0.31 -7.87 8.11
C TYR A 76 1.14 -6.65 8.49
N SER A 77 2.06 -6.24 7.62
CA SER A 77 2.85 -5.03 7.81
C SER A 77 2.67 -4.10 6.62
N ILE A 78 2.50 -2.80 6.87
CA ILE A 78 2.45 -1.76 5.83
C ILE A 78 3.79 -1.03 5.85
N HIS A 79 4.49 -0.97 4.71
CA HIS A 79 5.77 -0.30 4.56
C HIS A 79 5.60 0.94 3.69
N VAL A 80 5.92 2.12 4.20
CA VAL A 80 5.98 3.37 3.43
C VAL A 80 7.32 3.45 2.73
N MET A 81 7.31 3.42 1.40
CA MET A 81 8.53 3.27 0.60
C MET A 81 9.31 4.58 0.50
N ALA A 82 10.64 4.48 0.57
CA ALA A 82 11.53 5.59 0.29
C ALA A 82 11.67 5.81 -1.23
N GLU A 83 12.06 7.02 -1.64
CA GLU A 83 12.20 7.43 -3.05
C GLU A 83 13.13 6.52 -3.85
N ASP A 84 14.22 6.05 -3.23
CA ASP A 84 15.19 5.13 -3.81
C ASP A 84 14.68 3.67 -3.90
N GLN A 85 13.48 3.39 -3.39
CA GLN A 85 12.85 2.06 -3.41
C GLN A 85 11.80 1.88 -4.52
N GLN A 86 11.84 2.72 -5.55
CA GLN A 86 10.88 2.67 -6.67
C GLN A 86 10.87 1.31 -7.37
N GLU A 87 12.04 0.72 -7.62
CA GLU A 87 12.16 -0.56 -8.33
C GLU A 87 11.53 -1.70 -7.53
N GLN A 88 11.78 -1.75 -6.23
CA GLN A 88 11.23 -2.75 -5.31
C GLN A 88 9.71 -2.62 -5.20
N ALA A 89 9.19 -1.39 -5.10
CA ALA A 89 7.75 -1.16 -5.12
C ALA A 89 7.10 -1.61 -6.44
N LEU A 90 7.76 -1.39 -7.58
CA LEU A 90 7.31 -1.88 -8.88
C LEU A 90 7.36 -3.40 -8.98
N GLN A 91 8.40 -4.03 -8.45
CA GLN A 91 8.55 -5.48 -8.47
C GLN A 91 7.44 -6.14 -7.65
N PHE A 92 7.15 -5.68 -6.44
CA PHE A 92 6.02 -6.20 -5.64
C PHE A 92 4.64 -5.91 -6.24
N ALA A 93 4.50 -4.90 -7.10
CA ALA A 93 3.28 -4.69 -7.87
C ALA A 93 3.12 -5.76 -8.98
N ARG A 94 4.23 -6.15 -9.62
CA ARG A 94 4.28 -7.16 -10.70
C ARG A 94 4.20 -8.58 -10.15
N ASP A 95 5.13 -8.97 -9.28
CA ASP A 95 5.22 -10.27 -8.64
C ASP A 95 5.30 -10.11 -7.12
N GLY A 96 4.24 -10.52 -6.43
CA GLY A 96 4.14 -10.41 -4.97
C GLY A 96 4.72 -11.61 -4.23
N LEU A 97 5.34 -12.55 -4.93
CA LEU A 97 5.92 -13.78 -4.37
C LEU A 97 7.45 -13.72 -4.33
N ASP A 98 8.05 -12.95 -5.24
CA ASP A 98 9.49 -12.77 -5.32
C ASP A 98 9.96 -11.73 -4.29
N PHE A 99 10.66 -12.18 -3.24
CA PHE A 99 11.29 -11.32 -2.24
C PHE A 99 12.83 -11.27 -2.39
N SER A 100 13.38 -11.80 -3.50
CA SER A 100 14.83 -11.89 -3.69
C SER A 100 15.51 -10.54 -3.97
N HIS A 101 14.72 -9.52 -4.33
CA HIS A 101 15.17 -8.19 -4.75
C HIS A 101 15.23 -7.17 -3.61
N MET A 102 15.00 -7.59 -2.36
CA MET A 102 14.97 -6.70 -1.20
C MET A 102 15.35 -7.45 0.07
N ASP A 103 16.11 -6.81 0.96
CA ASP A 103 16.37 -7.37 2.28
C ASP A 103 15.10 -7.36 3.14
N TRP A 104 14.84 -8.47 3.82
CA TRP A 104 13.69 -8.62 4.69
C TRP A 104 13.92 -9.64 5.80
N ALA A 105 13.13 -9.55 6.86
CA ALA A 105 13.13 -10.51 7.96
C ALA A 105 11.69 -10.81 8.41
N LEU A 106 11.50 -11.87 9.20
CA LEU A 106 10.23 -12.13 9.88
C LEU A 106 10.26 -11.54 11.29
N ASP A 107 9.14 -10.96 11.71
CA ASP A 107 8.93 -10.61 13.11
C ASP A 107 8.44 -11.80 13.94
N HIS A 108 8.26 -11.58 15.25
CA HIS A 108 7.77 -12.60 16.18
C HIS A 108 6.36 -13.15 15.86
N LYS A 109 5.55 -12.42 15.08
CA LYS A 109 4.24 -12.85 14.57
C LYS A 109 4.28 -13.32 13.11
N LYS A 110 5.47 -13.61 12.58
CA LYS A 110 5.69 -14.06 11.20
C LYS A 110 5.24 -13.05 10.14
N ARG A 111 5.22 -11.76 10.46
CA ARG A 111 5.02 -10.72 9.44
C ARG A 111 6.34 -10.46 8.72
N PRO A 112 6.39 -10.50 7.38
CA PRO A 112 7.57 -10.09 6.62
C PRO A 112 7.82 -8.59 6.80
N GLN A 113 9.06 -8.21 7.11
CA GLN A 113 9.49 -6.84 7.38
C GLN A 113 10.55 -6.43 6.38
N LEU A 114 10.19 -5.51 5.49
CA LEU A 114 11.09 -4.98 4.46
C LEU A 114 12.05 -3.96 5.07
N ALA A 115 13.33 -4.05 4.70
CA ALA A 115 14.38 -3.14 5.17
C ALA A 115 14.25 -1.74 4.54
N GLU A 116 14.88 -0.74 5.18
CA GLU A 116 15.04 0.62 4.63
C GLU A 116 13.76 1.37 4.22
N CYS A 117 12.55 0.88 4.50
CA CYS A 117 11.34 1.68 4.35
C CYS A 117 11.38 2.90 5.29
N LEU A 118 10.65 3.97 4.96
CA LEU A 118 10.59 5.17 5.79
C LEU A 118 9.77 4.96 7.06
N ALA A 119 8.70 4.19 6.95
CA ALA A 119 7.88 3.81 8.08
C ALA A 119 7.35 2.39 7.86
N ARG A 120 7.16 1.66 8.96
CA ARG A 120 6.47 0.38 8.97
C ARG A 120 5.42 0.35 10.06
N PHE A 121 4.22 -0.08 9.72
CA PHE A 121 3.11 -0.31 10.64
C PHE A 121 2.80 -1.79 10.69
N ASP A 122 3.19 -2.43 11.79
CA ASP A 122 2.91 -3.84 12.04
C ASP A 122 1.48 -3.94 12.60
N CYS A 123 0.55 -4.48 11.81
CA CYS A 123 -0.88 -4.42 12.07
C CYS A 123 -1.46 -5.79 12.46
N LYS A 124 -2.56 -5.74 13.22
CA LYS A 124 -3.55 -6.80 13.33
C LYS A 124 -4.80 -6.36 12.58
N LEU A 125 -5.46 -7.29 11.90
CA LEU A 125 -6.73 -7.02 11.25
C LEU A 125 -7.77 -6.58 12.30
N HIS A 126 -8.36 -5.42 12.07
CA HIS A 126 -9.41 -4.85 12.92
C HIS A 126 -10.79 -5.03 12.27
N ALA A 127 -10.95 -4.65 11.00
CA ALA A 127 -12.22 -4.78 10.27
C ALA A 127 -12.03 -4.90 8.75
N LYS A 128 -13.09 -5.35 8.07
CA LYS A 128 -13.20 -5.45 6.61
C LYS A 128 -14.56 -4.96 6.15
N HIS A 129 -14.60 -4.13 5.11
CA HIS A 129 -15.85 -3.59 4.56
C HIS A 129 -15.86 -3.62 3.04
N GLU A 130 -16.97 -4.10 2.47
CA GLU A 130 -17.21 -4.12 1.03
C GLU A 130 -17.30 -2.70 0.47
N ALA A 131 -16.57 -2.41 -0.61
CA ALA A 131 -16.52 -1.10 -1.25
C ALA A 131 -16.39 -1.23 -2.78
N GLY A 132 -17.45 -1.70 -3.43
CA GLY A 132 -17.47 -1.87 -4.88
C GLY A 132 -16.56 -3.01 -5.34
N ASP A 133 -15.58 -2.70 -6.19
CA ASP A 133 -14.58 -3.64 -6.70
C ASP A 133 -13.39 -3.87 -5.74
N HIS A 134 -13.38 -3.17 -4.59
CA HIS A 134 -12.39 -3.32 -3.53
C HIS A 134 -13.00 -3.75 -2.21
N LEU A 135 -12.15 -4.26 -1.34
CA LEU A 135 -12.39 -4.46 0.09
C LEU A 135 -11.57 -3.45 0.88
N ILE A 136 -12.21 -2.66 1.74
CA ILE A 136 -11.52 -1.79 2.69
C ILE A 136 -11.02 -2.67 3.84
N ILE A 137 -9.71 -2.66 4.08
CA ILE A 137 -9.06 -3.34 5.18
C ILE A 137 -8.68 -2.29 6.23
N ILE A 138 -9.16 -2.47 7.45
CA ILE A 138 -8.78 -1.64 8.60
C ILE A 138 -7.86 -2.46 9.50
N GLY A 139 -6.71 -1.89 9.83
CA GLY A 139 -5.72 -2.49 10.73
C GLY A 139 -5.54 -1.67 11.99
N GLU A 140 -5.47 -2.38 13.11
CA GLU A 140 -5.01 -1.82 14.37
C GLU A 140 -3.49 -1.96 14.44
N VAL A 141 -2.80 -0.85 14.66
CA VAL A 141 -1.34 -0.78 14.66
C VAL A 141 -0.82 -1.24 16.02
N GLU A 142 -0.05 -2.34 16.02
CA GLU A 142 0.52 -2.92 17.24
C GLU A 142 1.97 -2.46 17.48
N ARG A 143 2.70 -2.11 16.40
CA ARG A 143 4.08 -1.64 16.47
C ARG A 143 4.40 -0.74 15.27
N VAL A 144 5.26 0.24 15.51
CA VAL A 144 5.73 1.20 14.51
C VAL A 144 7.26 1.23 14.46
N MET A 145 7.81 1.39 13.27
CA MET A 145 9.18 1.84 13.02
C MET A 145 9.11 3.03 12.08
N TYR A 146 9.95 4.05 12.26
CA TYR A 146 10.09 5.11 11.28
C TYR A 146 11.51 5.69 11.27
N ARG A 147 11.87 6.28 10.13
CA ARG A 147 13.11 7.03 9.92
C ARG A 147 12.84 8.26 9.04
N LYS A 148 13.78 9.21 9.04
CA LYS A 148 13.75 10.34 8.10
C LYS A 148 14.22 9.90 6.71
N GLY A 149 13.74 10.56 5.67
CA GLY A 149 14.14 10.34 4.28
C GLY A 149 13.08 10.86 3.30
N LYS A 150 13.39 10.84 2.01
CA LYS A 150 12.45 11.24 0.96
C LYS A 150 11.53 10.08 0.61
N GLY A 151 10.22 10.33 0.62
CA GLY A 151 9.21 9.32 0.32
C GLY A 151 8.99 9.17 -1.18
N LEU A 152 8.73 7.93 -1.61
CA LEU A 152 8.27 7.65 -2.97
C LEU A 152 6.85 8.16 -3.15
N ILE A 153 6.65 9.04 -4.12
CA ILE A 153 5.37 9.63 -4.47
C ILE A 153 4.88 9.02 -5.78
N PHE A 154 3.57 8.76 -5.87
CA PHE A 154 2.88 8.39 -7.08
C PHE A 154 1.78 9.40 -7.39
N LYS A 155 1.81 9.97 -8.60
CA LYS A 155 0.82 10.95 -9.06
C LYS A 155 0.65 10.83 -10.57
N ARG A 156 -0.59 10.81 -11.06
CA ARG A 156 -0.92 10.72 -12.50
C ARG A 156 -0.15 9.63 -13.26
N GLY A 157 0.01 8.45 -12.66
CA GLY A 157 0.70 7.34 -13.31
C GLY A 157 2.24 7.43 -13.28
N GLN A 158 2.81 8.42 -12.59
CA GLN A 158 4.23 8.68 -12.55
C GLN A 158 4.75 8.57 -11.12
N PHE A 159 5.96 8.00 -10.98
CA PHE A 159 6.72 8.00 -9.74
C PHE A 159 7.61 9.25 -9.65
N GLY A 160 7.90 9.69 -8.43
CA GLY A 160 8.85 10.75 -8.15
C GLY A 160 9.12 10.91 -6.65
N GLY A 161 9.89 11.94 -6.30
CA GLY A 161 10.17 12.31 -4.91
C GLY A 161 9.37 13.52 -4.43
N PHE A 162 9.37 13.73 -3.12
CA PHE A 162 8.93 14.98 -2.53
C PHE A 162 10.07 16.01 -2.59
N ALA A 163 9.77 17.22 -3.09
CA ALA A 163 10.70 18.35 -3.03
C ALA A 163 10.58 19.02 -1.66
N ASP A 164 11.69 19.08 -0.91
CA ASP A 164 11.73 19.84 0.33
C ASP A 164 11.41 21.31 0.03
N GLN A 165 10.53 21.90 0.83
CA GLN A 165 10.34 23.36 0.78
C GLN A 165 11.59 24.00 1.41
N ILE A 166 12.28 24.84 0.61
CA ILE A 166 13.39 25.68 1.06
C ILE A 166 12.88 26.74 2.04
#